data_AF-A0A9W8M867-F1
#
_entry.id   AF-A0A9W8M867-F1
#
_cell.length_a   1.000
_cell.length_b   1.000
_cell.length_c   1.000
_cell.angle_alpha   90.00
_cell.angle_beta   90.00
_cell.angle_gamma   90.00
#
_symmetry.space_group_name_H-M   'P 1'
#
loop_
_entity.id
_entity.type
_entity.pdbx_description
1 polymer ?
#
loop_
_entity_poly.entity_id
_entity_poly.type
_entity_poly.pdbx_seq_one_letter_code
_entity_poly.pdbx_strand_id
1 'polypeptide(L)'
;MGSSDYSGGESDSGGSSYSYGSKKGKKDKKEKKDKDKKDKGKDKEKDKDKDKKDKDKKDKKEKDHKDKDDKDKKGKDHKDKDDKDKKEHKDKDKDKKDKDKDKKDKDKHKDDKPSTSYGLPAAPSFPAVAGSSGHGAPSIPKFPSPQGYHHNPALGVSHPSPLPPPSGPAPTVIPNTMSFDGPPSSGYRVPLDPSKPFPSHNFQETGPPVTYDLDGSPIFIGSVLLDNAVHPCKIGPHLKPPAQVAYGGGEIGHNGRYDLLPFVPDQMEWVRTSHGRIPHGKRPVEGGYEEGGEKLYHALAVVDNVKVPGKTGEHLGGANVGFGGVERAVQEGYEILCWKY
;
A
#
# COMPACT_ATOMS: atom_id res chain seq x y z
N MET A 1 -58.77 16.00 -17.80
CA MET A 1 -59.10 17.35 -17.29
C MET A 1 -59.10 17.26 -15.78
N GLY A 2 -58.12 17.88 -15.13
CA GLY A 2 -57.88 17.75 -13.70
C GLY A 2 -56.69 18.60 -13.31
N SER A 3 -56.94 19.89 -13.18
CA SER A 3 -56.00 20.94 -12.79
C SER A 3 -55.84 20.94 -11.27
N SER A 4 -54.63 21.14 -10.77
CA SER A 4 -54.42 21.65 -9.41
C SER A 4 -53.11 22.42 -9.36
N ASP A 5 -53.24 23.73 -9.52
CA ASP A 5 -52.25 24.75 -9.20
C ASP A 5 -52.05 24.81 -7.67
N TYR A 6 -50.81 24.94 -7.22
CA TYR A 6 -50.50 25.33 -5.84
C TYR A 6 -49.57 26.53 -5.86
N SER A 7 -50.07 27.61 -5.25
CA SER A 7 -49.53 28.95 -5.20
C SER A 7 -48.83 29.22 -3.86
N GLY A 8 -47.80 30.07 -3.93
CA GLY A 8 -47.57 31.18 -2.99
C GLY A 8 -47.06 30.86 -1.57
N GLY A 9 -45.78 31.15 -1.33
CA GLY A 9 -45.23 31.34 0.01
C GLY A 9 -44.40 32.63 0.03
N GLU A 10 -44.95 33.67 0.67
CA GLU A 10 -44.35 34.99 0.84
C GLU A 10 -43.30 35.03 1.96
N SER A 11 -42.34 35.94 1.74
CA SER A 11 -41.38 36.53 2.67
C SER A 11 -42.05 37.34 3.79
N ASP A 12 -41.45 37.42 5.00
CA ASP A 12 -40.72 38.61 5.49
C ASP A 12 -40.39 38.56 7.01
N SER A 13 -39.32 39.29 7.36
CA SER A 13 -39.05 40.02 8.60
C SER A 13 -38.46 39.33 9.85
N GLY A 14 -37.44 39.98 10.44
CA GLY A 14 -37.17 39.84 11.88
C GLY A 14 -35.73 39.94 12.43
N GLY A 15 -34.82 40.71 11.84
CA GLY A 15 -33.49 40.96 12.43
C GLY A 15 -33.50 42.11 13.46
N SER A 16 -33.40 41.81 14.76
CA SER A 16 -33.28 42.80 15.83
C SER A 16 -31.89 42.78 16.47
N SER A 17 -31.22 43.93 16.36
CA SER A 17 -29.93 44.29 16.94
C SER A 17 -30.07 44.75 18.39
N TYR A 18 -29.20 44.26 19.28
CA TYR A 18 -28.93 44.91 20.57
C TYR A 18 -27.42 45.12 20.78
N SER A 19 -27.02 46.38 20.80
CA SER A 19 -25.73 46.87 21.26
C SER A 19 -25.87 47.43 22.68
N TYR A 20 -24.94 47.11 23.58
CA TYR A 20 -24.71 47.89 24.81
C TYR A 20 -23.22 48.02 25.12
N GLY A 21 -22.75 49.26 25.13
CA GLY A 21 -22.21 49.88 26.35
C GLY A 21 -20.80 49.54 26.81
N SER A 22 -19.84 50.37 26.40
CA SER A 22 -18.53 50.56 27.04
C SER A 22 -18.62 51.13 28.48
N LYS A 23 -17.70 50.76 29.38
CA LYS A 23 -16.71 51.68 30.03
C LYS A 23 -15.96 51.07 31.25
N LYS A 24 -14.68 51.47 31.30
CA LYS A 24 -13.79 51.74 32.47
C LYS A 24 -13.10 50.59 33.20
N GLY A 25 -11.76 50.71 33.27
CA GLY A 25 -10.91 50.05 34.25
C GLY A 25 -9.41 50.15 33.98
N LYS A 26 -8.82 51.35 34.07
CA LYS A 26 -7.35 51.58 34.10
C LYS A 26 -6.82 51.33 35.52
N LYS A 27 -6.11 50.23 35.72
CA LYS A 27 -5.21 49.83 36.85
C LYS A 27 -5.05 48.32 36.63
N ASP A 28 -3.91 47.71 36.33
CA ASP A 28 -2.63 47.78 37.01
C ASP A 28 -1.53 47.38 36.01
N LYS A 29 -0.64 48.33 35.69
CA LYS A 29 0.53 48.12 34.82
C LYS A 29 1.77 48.55 35.58
N LYS A 30 2.06 47.90 36.71
CA LYS A 30 3.30 48.14 37.48
C LYS A 30 3.61 47.03 38.49
N GLU A 31 3.57 45.76 38.10
CA GLU A 31 4.09 44.66 38.96
C GLU A 31 4.25 43.34 38.19
N LYS A 32 5.10 43.34 37.16
CA LYS A 32 5.52 42.07 36.51
C LYS A 32 6.89 42.19 35.82
N LYS A 33 7.81 42.95 36.42
CA LYS A 33 9.15 43.23 35.84
C LYS A 33 10.31 42.80 36.75
N ASP A 34 10.10 41.86 37.68
CA ASP A 34 11.16 41.40 38.61
C ASP A 34 11.22 39.87 38.80
N LYS A 35 10.75 39.07 37.81
CA LYS A 35 10.85 37.60 37.86
C LYS A 35 11.74 36.96 36.78
N ASP A 36 12.40 37.76 35.95
CA ASP A 36 13.19 37.29 34.78
C ASP A 36 14.72 37.27 34.99
N LYS A 37 15.22 37.28 36.24
CA LYS A 37 16.68 37.33 36.52
C LYS A 37 17.25 36.19 37.38
N LYS A 38 16.48 35.16 37.74
CA LYS A 38 16.95 34.11 38.68
C LYS A 38 17.04 32.68 38.13
N ASP A 39 16.91 32.45 36.82
CA ASP A 39 17.05 31.10 36.24
C ASP A 39 18.16 30.97 35.18
N LYS A 40 19.03 31.97 35.03
CA LYS A 40 20.10 32.01 34.01
C LYS A 40 21.44 31.41 34.46
N GLY A 41 21.43 30.47 35.41
CA GLY A 41 22.63 29.97 36.09
C GLY A 41 22.82 28.45 36.18
N LYS A 42 21.92 27.62 35.62
CA LYS A 42 21.96 26.16 35.78
C LYS A 42 22.17 25.34 34.50
N ASP A 43 22.41 25.98 33.37
CA ASP A 43 22.52 25.29 32.07
C ASP A 43 23.96 25.04 31.59
N LYS A 44 24.99 25.33 32.40
CA LYS A 44 26.40 25.21 31.96
C LYS A 44 27.13 23.93 32.36
N GLU A 45 26.46 22.99 33.04
CA GLU A 45 27.09 21.75 33.52
C GLU A 45 26.59 20.46 32.85
N LYS A 46 25.57 20.52 31.97
CA LYS A 46 25.01 19.32 31.31
C LYS A 46 25.59 18.99 29.93
N ASP A 47 26.40 19.86 29.35
CA ASP A 47 26.93 19.66 27.98
C ASP A 47 28.22 18.84 27.91
N LYS A 48 28.85 18.49 29.06
CA LYS A 48 30.09 17.69 29.04
C LYS A 48 29.90 16.16 29.09
N ASP A 49 28.69 15.68 29.39
CA ASP A 49 28.42 14.23 29.50
C ASP A 49 27.82 13.60 28.23
N LYS A 50 27.41 14.40 27.23
CA LYS A 50 26.90 13.85 25.96
C LYS A 50 28.01 13.41 25.00
N ASP A 51 29.13 14.15 24.95
CA ASP A 51 30.19 13.87 23.98
C ASP A 51 30.98 12.57 24.26
N LYS A 52 30.92 12.04 25.49
CA LYS A 52 31.54 10.74 25.80
C LYS A 52 30.72 9.54 25.33
N LYS A 53 29.40 9.67 25.20
CA LYS A 53 28.52 8.53 24.89
C LYS A 53 28.43 8.22 23.38
N ASP A 54 28.73 9.20 22.54
CA ASP A 54 28.66 9.04 21.08
C ASP A 54 29.95 8.44 20.49
N LYS A 55 31.08 8.50 21.20
CA LYS A 55 32.33 7.87 20.76
C LYS A 55 32.27 6.33 20.90
N ASP A 56 31.70 5.82 21.99
CA ASP A 56 31.62 4.37 22.25
C ASP A 56 30.64 3.63 21.32
N LYS A 57 29.66 4.33 20.71
CA LYS A 57 28.74 3.71 19.74
C LYS A 57 29.32 3.57 18.34
N LYS A 58 30.29 4.41 17.96
CA LYS A 58 30.91 4.36 16.63
C LYS A 58 31.85 3.15 16.51
N ASP A 59 32.62 2.88 17.56
CA ASP A 59 33.60 1.79 17.57
C ASP A 59 32.94 0.39 17.60
N LYS A 60 31.71 0.26 18.10
CA LYS A 60 30.97 -1.01 18.09
C LYS A 60 30.41 -1.35 16.70
N LYS A 61 30.08 -0.36 15.87
CA LYS A 61 29.50 -0.57 14.53
C LYS A 61 30.54 -0.98 13.49
N GLU A 62 31.80 -0.59 13.65
CA GLU A 62 32.89 -1.03 12.75
C GLU A 62 33.31 -2.48 13.00
N LYS A 63 33.15 -3.01 14.22
CA LYS A 63 33.51 -4.41 14.51
C LYS A 63 32.52 -5.41 13.90
N ASP A 64 31.23 -5.08 13.85
CA ASP A 64 30.19 -5.98 13.33
C ASP A 64 30.17 -6.08 11.79
N HIS A 65 30.81 -5.13 11.08
CA HIS A 65 30.91 -5.19 9.62
C HIS A 65 32.03 -6.12 9.14
N LYS A 66 33.05 -6.38 9.96
CA LYS A 66 34.20 -7.21 9.54
C LYS A 66 33.90 -8.72 9.58
N ASP A 67 32.98 -9.15 10.45
CA ASP A 67 32.66 -10.57 10.62
C ASP A 67 31.65 -11.11 9.57
N LYS A 68 30.97 -10.23 8.83
CA LYS A 68 30.04 -10.66 7.75
C LYS A 68 30.75 -10.98 6.44
N ASP A 69 31.81 -10.25 6.10
CA ASP A 69 32.51 -10.45 4.83
C ASP A 69 33.30 -11.77 4.76
N ASP A 70 33.72 -12.33 5.90
CA ASP A 70 34.42 -13.62 5.94
C ASP A 70 33.47 -14.83 5.82
N LYS A 71 32.16 -14.65 6.08
CA LYS A 71 31.19 -15.76 5.98
C LYS A 71 30.73 -16.00 4.54
N ASP A 72 30.70 -14.96 3.72
CA ASP A 72 30.24 -15.04 2.33
C ASP A 72 31.28 -15.63 1.37
N LYS A 73 32.57 -15.62 1.72
CA LYS A 73 33.60 -16.31 0.92
C LYS A 73 33.61 -17.83 1.08
N LYS A 74 33.09 -18.38 2.18
CA LYS A 74 33.12 -19.84 2.42
C LYS A 74 31.92 -20.59 1.86
N GLY A 75 30.86 -19.89 1.45
CA GLY A 75 29.64 -20.48 0.89
C GLY A 75 29.64 -20.69 -0.63
N LYS A 76 30.60 -20.09 -1.36
CA LYS A 76 30.62 -20.15 -2.82
C LYS A 76 31.32 -21.40 -3.38
N ASP A 77 32.29 -21.95 -2.66
CA ASP A 77 33.09 -23.10 -3.14
C ASP A 77 32.40 -24.47 -2.98
N HIS A 78 31.25 -24.52 -2.29
CA HIS A 78 30.52 -25.78 -2.09
C HIS A 78 29.39 -26.02 -3.11
N LYS A 79 29.03 -25.03 -3.93
CA LYS A 79 27.90 -25.15 -4.87
C LYS A 79 28.31 -25.68 -6.26
N ASP A 80 29.57 -25.52 -6.64
CA ASP A 80 30.04 -25.92 -7.98
C ASP A 80 30.43 -27.40 -8.10
N LYS A 81 30.39 -28.18 -7.00
CA LYS A 81 30.67 -29.63 -7.03
C LYS A 81 29.42 -30.50 -7.22
N ASP A 82 28.24 -30.04 -6.81
CA ASP A 82 27.03 -30.88 -6.83
C ASP A 82 26.30 -30.89 -8.19
N ASP A 83 26.57 -29.92 -9.07
CA ASP A 83 25.94 -29.85 -10.41
C ASP A 83 26.66 -30.68 -11.49
N LYS A 84 27.86 -31.20 -11.21
CA LYS A 84 28.60 -32.04 -12.17
C LYS A 84 28.13 -33.51 -12.17
N ASP A 85 27.66 -34.02 -11.04
CA ASP A 85 27.31 -35.44 -10.90
C ASP A 85 25.86 -35.78 -11.31
N LYS A 86 24.99 -34.78 -11.53
CA LYS A 86 23.61 -35.01 -11.99
C LYS A 86 23.45 -35.11 -13.51
N LYS A 87 24.48 -34.79 -14.30
CA LYS A 87 24.39 -34.83 -15.76
C LYS A 87 24.73 -36.20 -16.38
N GLU A 88 25.38 -37.10 -15.65
CA GLU A 88 25.78 -38.41 -16.20
C GLU A 88 24.77 -39.55 -15.99
N HIS A 89 23.66 -39.31 -15.28
CA HIS A 89 22.66 -40.36 -15.00
C HIS A 89 21.39 -40.32 -15.88
N LYS A 90 21.30 -39.42 -16.87
CA LYS A 90 20.08 -39.24 -17.68
C LYS A 90 20.13 -39.88 -19.08
N ASP A 91 21.27 -40.45 -19.49
CA ASP A 91 21.45 -41.02 -20.83
C ASP A 91 21.34 -42.56 -20.90
N LYS A 92 20.84 -43.23 -19.85
CA LYS A 92 20.74 -44.71 -19.80
C LYS A 92 19.32 -45.30 -19.78
N ASP A 93 18.26 -44.50 -19.79
CA ASP A 93 16.87 -45.01 -19.67
C ASP A 93 16.01 -44.90 -20.94
N LYS A 94 16.61 -44.71 -22.13
CA LYS A 94 15.86 -44.57 -23.39
C LYS A 94 15.73 -45.83 -24.28
N ASP A 95 16.31 -46.96 -23.91
CA ASP A 95 16.37 -48.15 -24.79
C ASP A 95 15.51 -49.37 -24.36
N LYS A 96 14.43 -49.18 -23.57
CA LYS A 96 13.61 -50.32 -23.10
C LYS A 96 12.10 -50.23 -23.29
N LYS A 97 11.61 -49.41 -24.22
CA LYS A 97 10.15 -49.30 -24.45
C LYS A 97 9.72 -49.52 -25.89
N ASP A 98 10.24 -50.56 -26.53
CA ASP A 98 9.68 -51.10 -27.77
C ASP A 98 9.84 -52.63 -27.78
N LYS A 99 8.94 -53.31 -27.06
CA LYS A 99 8.58 -54.74 -27.26
C LYS A 99 7.63 -55.19 -26.15
N ASP A 100 6.33 -55.06 -26.39
CA ASP A 100 5.33 -56.11 -26.18
C ASP A 100 3.96 -55.54 -26.60
N LYS A 101 3.51 -55.92 -27.80
CA LYS A 101 2.52 -56.98 -28.04
C LYS A 101 1.11 -56.53 -27.62
N ASP A 102 0.27 -56.10 -28.56
CA ASP A 102 -0.49 -56.99 -29.46
C ASP A 102 -0.92 -58.28 -28.79
N LYS A 103 -2.11 -58.21 -28.16
CA LYS A 103 -3.18 -59.22 -28.13
C LYS A 103 -4.13 -58.85 -27.00
N LYS A 104 -5.38 -58.50 -27.33
CA LYS A 104 -6.58 -59.26 -26.94
C LYS A 104 -7.83 -58.45 -27.28
N ASP A 105 -8.45 -58.84 -28.39
CA ASP A 105 -9.84 -58.54 -28.72
C ASP A 105 -10.82 -59.16 -27.72
N LYS A 106 -12.01 -58.55 -27.69
CA LYS A 106 -13.34 -59.12 -27.40
C LYS A 106 -13.56 -59.75 -26.02
N ASP A 107 -14.44 -59.14 -25.24
CA ASP A 107 -15.77 -59.74 -25.02
C ASP A 107 -16.81 -58.75 -24.49
N LYS A 108 -18.07 -59.13 -24.70
CA LYS A 108 -19.30 -58.34 -24.63
C LYS A 108 -19.95 -58.32 -23.24
N HIS A 109 -20.86 -57.35 -23.11
CA HIS A 109 -22.21 -57.40 -22.50
C HIS A 109 -22.45 -57.13 -21.00
N LYS A 110 -23.38 -56.17 -20.83
CA LYS A 110 -24.56 -56.09 -19.94
C LYS A 110 -24.45 -55.55 -18.51
N ASP A 111 -25.29 -54.54 -18.31
CA ASP A 111 -26.31 -54.39 -17.25
C ASP A 111 -25.86 -54.57 -15.79
N ASP A 112 -25.86 -53.47 -15.02
CA ASP A 112 -26.92 -53.21 -14.02
C ASP A 112 -26.54 -52.05 -13.08
N LYS A 113 -27.49 -51.13 -12.89
CA LYS A 113 -27.56 -50.22 -11.74
C LYS A 113 -28.06 -51.03 -10.53
N PRO A 114 -27.68 -50.72 -9.27
CA PRO A 114 -28.43 -49.67 -8.55
C PRO A 114 -27.60 -48.83 -7.55
N SER A 115 -28.08 -47.59 -7.39
CA SER A 115 -28.27 -46.85 -6.13
C SER A 115 -27.43 -47.29 -4.91
N THR A 116 -26.56 -46.39 -4.43
CA THR A 116 -26.24 -46.32 -3.00
C THR A 116 -25.99 -44.86 -2.61
N SER A 117 -26.90 -44.36 -1.79
CA SER A 117 -26.82 -43.07 -1.09
C SER A 117 -25.75 -43.16 -0.01
N TYR A 118 -24.81 -42.20 -0.01
CA TYR A 118 -23.91 -41.98 1.12
C TYR A 118 -24.24 -40.63 1.74
N GLY A 119 -24.60 -40.72 3.02
CA GLY A 119 -25.01 -39.62 3.86
C GLY A 119 -23.89 -38.64 4.19
N LEU A 120 -24.32 -37.43 4.46
CA LEU A 120 -23.53 -36.33 5.04
C LEU A 120 -23.01 -36.73 6.42
N PRO A 121 -21.70 -36.58 6.72
CA PRO A 121 -21.25 -36.56 8.10
C PRO A 121 -21.56 -35.20 8.75
N ALA A 122 -22.06 -35.28 9.98
CA ALA A 122 -22.38 -34.17 10.85
C ALA A 122 -21.16 -33.28 11.16
N ALA A 123 -21.40 -31.98 11.22
CA ALA A 123 -20.43 -30.99 11.69
C ALA A 123 -20.09 -31.20 13.17
N PRO A 124 -18.81 -31.12 13.59
CA PRO A 124 -18.45 -31.12 14.99
C PRO A 124 -18.79 -29.78 15.64
N SER A 125 -19.53 -29.84 16.74
CA SER A 125 -19.77 -28.74 17.68
C SER A 125 -18.51 -28.50 18.51
N PHE A 126 -17.98 -27.28 18.46
CA PHE A 126 -16.92 -26.84 19.36
C PHE A 126 -17.50 -26.16 20.60
N PRO A 127 -16.97 -26.41 21.82
CA PRO A 127 -17.42 -25.74 23.03
C PRO A 127 -16.92 -24.29 23.09
N ALA A 128 -17.80 -23.41 23.57
CA ALA A 128 -17.50 -22.02 23.90
C ALA A 128 -16.51 -21.95 25.07
N VAL A 129 -15.40 -21.23 24.87
CA VAL A 129 -14.50 -20.79 25.96
C VAL A 129 -14.84 -19.35 26.33
N ALA A 130 -15.18 -19.19 27.61
CA ALA A 130 -15.38 -17.91 28.27
C ALA A 130 -14.07 -17.42 28.90
N GLY A 131 -13.86 -16.09 28.85
CA GLY A 131 -13.30 -15.30 29.95
C GLY A 131 -11.78 -15.20 30.10
N SER A 132 -11.24 -13.98 29.90
CA SER A 132 -10.06 -13.39 30.57
C SER A 132 -9.73 -12.06 29.85
N SER A 133 -10.31 -10.92 30.20
CA SER A 133 -9.87 -9.98 31.25
C SER A 133 -8.35 -9.82 31.39
N GLY A 134 -7.81 -8.66 30.97
CA GLY A 134 -6.65 -8.07 31.63
C GLY A 134 -5.52 -7.57 30.74
N HIS A 135 -5.30 -6.25 30.83
CA HIS A 135 -4.02 -5.54 30.81
C HIS A 135 -3.50 -4.94 29.49
N GLY A 136 -3.33 -3.61 29.56
CA GLY A 136 -2.11 -2.95 29.09
C GLY A 136 -2.24 -2.14 27.82
N ALA A 137 -2.73 -0.91 27.93
CA ALA A 137 -2.56 0.10 26.89
C ALA A 137 -1.08 0.53 26.81
N PRO A 138 -0.39 0.39 25.67
CA PRO A 138 0.90 1.03 25.49
C PRO A 138 0.72 2.51 25.15
N SER A 139 1.47 3.33 25.86
CA SER A 139 1.50 4.80 25.76
C SER A 139 2.16 5.22 24.46
N ILE A 140 1.45 6.04 23.67
CA ILE A 140 1.94 6.61 22.42
C ILE A 140 2.96 7.73 22.74
N PRO A 141 4.20 7.70 22.20
CA PRO A 141 5.14 8.80 22.34
C PRO A 141 4.73 9.99 21.47
N LYS A 142 4.59 11.15 22.11
CA LYS A 142 4.24 12.44 21.53
C LYS A 142 5.48 13.08 20.91
N PHE A 143 5.56 13.17 19.59
CA PHE A 143 6.68 13.83 18.89
C PHE A 143 6.43 15.35 18.73
N PRO A 144 7.48 16.18 18.90
CA PRO A 144 7.39 17.63 18.74
C PRO A 144 7.45 18.05 17.26
N SER A 145 6.55 18.96 16.87
CA SER A 145 6.55 19.64 15.57
C SER A 145 7.79 20.54 15.39
N PRO A 146 8.44 20.56 14.22
CA PRO A 146 9.49 21.53 13.93
C PRO A 146 8.88 22.87 13.51
N GLN A 147 9.16 23.91 14.30
CA GLN A 147 8.90 25.31 13.99
C GLN A 147 10.02 25.89 13.12
N GLY A 148 9.61 26.56 12.03
CA GLY A 148 10.16 27.79 11.47
C GLY A 148 11.68 28.01 11.43
N TYR A 149 12.28 27.82 10.25
CA TYR A 149 13.57 28.42 9.93
C TYR A 149 13.38 29.85 9.41
N HIS A 150 13.77 30.81 10.24
CA HIS A 150 14.01 32.20 9.86
C HIS A 150 15.28 32.29 9.00
N HIS A 151 15.20 32.91 7.83
CA HIS A 151 16.36 33.35 7.06
C HIS A 151 16.58 34.84 7.31
N ASN A 152 17.80 35.19 7.71
CA ASN A 152 18.26 36.57 7.93
C ASN A 152 19.00 37.09 6.69
N PRO A 153 19.05 38.41 6.44
CA PRO A 153 19.45 38.97 5.15
C PRO A 153 20.91 39.44 5.10
N ALA A 154 21.30 39.76 3.85
CA ALA A 154 22.40 40.62 3.42
C ALA A 154 23.82 40.02 3.47
N LEU A 155 24.51 40.06 2.32
CA LEU A 155 25.62 40.97 2.07
C LEU A 155 25.91 41.02 0.56
N GLY A 156 26.01 42.24 0.03
CA GLY A 156 26.22 42.51 -1.37
C GLY A 156 27.68 42.32 -1.80
N VAL A 157 27.85 41.80 -3.02
CA VAL A 157 29.09 41.90 -3.78
C VAL A 157 28.70 42.23 -5.22
N SER A 158 29.15 43.40 -5.66
CA SER A 158 29.03 43.92 -7.01
C SER A 158 29.92 43.13 -7.98
N HIS A 159 29.34 42.59 -9.05
CA HIS A 159 30.08 42.02 -10.17
C HIS A 159 29.69 42.71 -11.50
N PRO A 160 30.65 42.88 -12.43
CA PRO A 160 30.44 43.60 -13.68
C PRO A 160 29.61 42.80 -14.70
N SER A 161 28.99 43.54 -15.61
CA SER A 161 28.03 43.12 -16.65
C SER A 161 28.43 41.88 -17.47
N PRO A 162 27.47 41.03 -17.87
CA PRO A 162 27.72 39.92 -18.78
C PRO A 162 27.76 40.39 -20.26
N LEU A 163 28.70 39.83 -21.02
CA LEU A 163 28.75 39.88 -22.48
C LEU A 163 27.55 39.11 -23.08
N PRO A 164 27.05 39.49 -24.26
CA PRO A 164 25.99 38.74 -24.95
C PRO A 164 26.48 37.36 -25.41
N PRO A 165 25.63 36.32 -25.38
CA PRO A 165 25.99 35.00 -25.87
C PRO A 165 26.15 35.00 -27.40
N PRO A 166 27.05 34.17 -27.96
CA PRO A 166 27.18 34.00 -29.40
C PRO A 166 25.91 33.36 -29.98
N SER A 167 25.34 34.03 -30.96
CA SER A 167 24.27 33.57 -31.83
C SER A 167 24.74 32.39 -32.68
N GLY A 168 24.54 31.17 -32.16
CA GLY A 168 24.60 29.93 -32.93
C GLY A 168 23.41 29.05 -32.54
N PRO A 169 22.71 28.42 -33.50
CA PRO A 169 21.64 27.49 -33.15
C PRO A 169 22.22 26.30 -32.41
N ALA A 170 21.85 26.14 -31.14
CA ALA A 170 22.11 24.92 -30.39
C ALA A 170 21.37 23.77 -31.10
N PRO A 171 22.00 22.59 -31.30
CA PRO A 171 21.27 21.41 -31.72
C PRO A 171 20.28 21.05 -30.62
N THR A 172 18.98 21.21 -30.91
CA THR A 172 17.89 20.75 -30.07
C THR A 172 17.98 19.23 -30.00
N VAL A 173 18.65 18.71 -28.98
CA VAL A 173 18.43 17.33 -28.53
C VAL A 173 17.05 17.35 -27.88
N ILE A 174 16.03 17.06 -28.67
CA ILE A 174 14.69 16.77 -28.17
C ILE A 174 14.83 15.40 -27.48
N PRO A 175 14.75 15.28 -26.14
CA PRO A 175 14.51 13.96 -25.58
C PRO A 175 13.15 13.52 -26.13
N ASN A 176 13.14 12.43 -26.89
CA ASN A 176 11.93 11.73 -27.30
C ASN A 176 11.26 11.15 -26.04
N THR A 177 10.64 12.01 -25.23
CA THR A 177 9.60 11.61 -24.31
C THR A 177 8.39 11.33 -25.20
N MET A 178 8.19 10.07 -25.56
CA MET A 178 6.96 9.59 -26.17
C MET A 178 5.81 9.99 -25.24
N SER A 179 5.15 11.11 -25.52
CA SER A 179 3.92 11.51 -24.85
C SER A 179 2.85 10.49 -25.25
N PHE A 180 2.66 9.47 -24.41
CA PHE A 180 1.53 8.58 -24.54
C PHE A 180 0.28 9.39 -24.17
N ASP A 181 -0.59 9.68 -25.14
CA ASP A 181 -1.96 10.21 -24.92
C ASP A 181 -2.89 9.20 -24.22
N GLY A 182 -2.32 8.23 -23.51
CA GLY A 182 -3.05 7.21 -22.75
C GLY A 182 -3.49 7.71 -21.37
N PRO A 183 -4.32 6.94 -20.66
CA PRO A 183 -4.74 7.29 -19.31
C PRO A 183 -3.52 7.45 -18.38
N PRO A 184 -3.63 8.27 -17.32
CA PRO A 184 -2.58 8.45 -16.32
C PRO A 184 -2.06 7.11 -15.81
N SER A 185 -0.77 7.00 -15.47
CA SER A 185 -0.17 5.74 -15.00
C SER A 185 -0.94 5.10 -13.84
N SER A 186 -1.42 5.95 -12.92
CA SER A 186 -2.21 5.56 -11.75
C SER A 186 -3.71 5.44 -11.99
N GLY A 187 -4.19 5.85 -13.17
CA GLY A 187 -5.62 6.02 -13.46
C GLY A 187 -6.26 7.20 -12.73
N TYR A 188 -7.51 7.50 -13.09
CA TYR A 188 -8.32 8.48 -12.37
C TYR A 188 -8.80 7.90 -11.04
N ARG A 189 -8.74 8.70 -9.98
CA ARG A 189 -9.03 8.27 -8.60
C ARG A 189 -10.20 9.04 -8.03
N VAL A 190 -11.03 8.34 -7.26
CA VAL A 190 -12.14 8.95 -6.51
C VAL A 190 -11.76 9.04 -5.04
N PRO A 191 -11.55 10.23 -4.47
CA PRO A 191 -11.19 10.38 -3.07
C PRO A 191 -12.37 10.06 -2.15
N LEU A 192 -12.15 9.18 -1.20
CA LEU A 192 -13.15 8.71 -0.23
C LEU A 192 -12.65 8.91 1.21
N ASP A 193 -13.61 9.00 2.11
CA ASP A 193 -13.39 9.17 3.55
C ASP A 193 -14.24 8.13 4.30
N PRO A 194 -13.69 7.42 5.31
CA PRO A 194 -14.44 6.40 6.07
C PRO A 194 -15.69 6.93 6.79
N SER A 195 -15.79 8.25 7.02
CA SER A 195 -16.97 8.89 7.62
C SER A 195 -18.10 9.12 6.64
N LYS A 196 -17.85 9.03 5.33
CA LYS A 196 -18.86 9.24 4.28
C LYS A 196 -19.38 7.89 3.76
N PRO A 197 -20.67 7.81 3.39
CA PRO A 197 -21.19 6.62 2.73
C PRO A 197 -20.40 6.30 1.45
N PHE A 198 -20.14 5.02 1.23
CA PHE A 198 -19.54 4.55 -0.03
C PHE A 198 -20.53 4.77 -1.20
N PRO A 199 -20.10 5.23 -2.38
CA PRO A 199 -20.98 5.51 -3.53
C PRO A 199 -21.46 4.24 -4.25
N SER A 200 -22.02 3.27 -3.52
CA SER A 200 -22.37 1.92 -4.02
C SER A 200 -23.41 1.90 -5.14
N HIS A 201 -24.20 2.95 -5.29
CA HIS A 201 -25.26 3.03 -6.29
C HIS A 201 -24.81 3.64 -7.63
N ASN A 202 -23.58 4.19 -7.70
CA ASN A 202 -23.07 4.82 -8.91
C ASN A 202 -21.93 4.00 -9.53
N PHE A 203 -22.28 3.00 -10.33
CA PHE A 203 -21.29 2.18 -11.05
C PHE A 203 -20.42 2.98 -12.03
N GLN A 204 -20.87 4.15 -12.49
CA GLN A 204 -20.03 5.02 -13.33
C GLN A 204 -18.87 5.63 -12.52
N GLU A 205 -19.07 5.84 -11.22
CA GLU A 205 -18.03 6.33 -10.32
C GLU A 205 -17.16 5.20 -9.77
N THR A 206 -17.74 4.05 -9.43
CA THR A 206 -16.99 2.97 -8.76
C THR A 206 -16.39 1.93 -9.70
N GLY A 207 -16.93 1.80 -10.91
CA GLY A 207 -16.77 0.60 -11.73
C GLY A 207 -17.43 -0.64 -11.10
N PRO A 208 -17.43 -1.79 -11.80
CA PRO A 208 -17.77 -3.08 -11.21
C PRO A 208 -16.79 -3.51 -10.11
N PRO A 209 -17.22 -4.34 -9.14
CA PRO A 209 -16.31 -4.96 -8.20
C PRO A 209 -15.29 -5.84 -8.93
N VAL A 210 -14.07 -5.92 -8.39
CA VAL A 210 -13.01 -6.78 -8.96
C VAL A 210 -13.11 -8.22 -8.47
N THR A 211 -13.74 -8.42 -7.31
CA THR A 211 -14.01 -9.72 -6.70
C THR A 211 -15.08 -9.60 -5.61
N TYR A 212 -15.34 -10.69 -4.91
CA TYR A 212 -16.30 -10.78 -3.82
C TYR A 212 -15.62 -11.41 -2.61
N ASP A 213 -16.00 -10.95 -1.43
CA ASP A 213 -15.58 -11.54 -0.16
C ASP A 213 -16.31 -12.87 0.09
N LEU A 214 -15.93 -13.60 1.15
CA LEU A 214 -16.50 -14.91 1.49
C LEU A 214 -18.02 -14.88 1.74
N ASP A 215 -18.54 -13.74 2.18
CA ASP A 215 -19.97 -13.51 2.41
C ASP A 215 -20.74 -13.07 1.15
N GLY A 216 -20.04 -12.94 0.01
CA GLY A 216 -20.60 -12.46 -1.25
C GLY A 216 -20.63 -10.93 -1.36
N SER A 217 -20.11 -10.19 -0.38
CA SER A 217 -20.04 -8.73 -0.43
C SER A 217 -19.03 -8.25 -1.49
N PRO A 218 -19.31 -7.14 -2.20
CA PRO A 218 -18.45 -6.67 -3.28
C PRO A 218 -17.13 -6.10 -2.76
N ILE A 219 -16.05 -6.40 -3.48
CA ILE A 219 -14.71 -5.88 -3.20
C ILE A 219 -14.20 -5.04 -4.37
N PHE A 220 -13.65 -3.89 -4.03
CA PHE A 220 -13.05 -2.90 -4.94
C PHE A 220 -11.56 -2.71 -4.60
N ILE A 221 -10.87 -1.96 -5.44
CA ILE A 221 -9.45 -1.64 -5.29
C ILE A 221 -9.24 -0.14 -5.20
N GLY A 222 -8.22 0.26 -4.48
CA GLY A 222 -7.82 1.66 -4.39
C GLY A 222 -6.52 1.79 -3.65
N SER A 223 -6.23 2.97 -3.14
CA SER A 223 -4.98 3.26 -2.47
C SER A 223 -5.22 3.98 -1.15
N VAL A 224 -4.55 3.56 -0.09
CA VAL A 224 -4.52 4.29 1.18
C VAL A 224 -3.34 5.26 1.17
N LEU A 225 -3.56 6.46 1.72
CA LEU A 225 -2.53 7.46 1.90
C LEU A 225 -1.96 7.30 3.32
N LEU A 226 -0.67 6.96 3.41
CA LEU A 226 0.12 6.98 4.63
C LEU A 226 1.01 8.23 4.61
N ASP A 227 1.70 8.53 5.73
CA ASP A 227 2.45 9.78 5.89
C ASP A 227 3.48 10.02 4.77
N ASN A 228 4.26 9.00 4.40
CA ASN A 228 5.31 9.07 3.38
C ASN A 228 5.16 8.01 2.27
N ALA A 229 3.99 7.36 2.19
CA ALA A 229 3.78 6.23 1.29
C ALA A 229 2.33 6.15 0.82
N VAL A 230 2.10 5.52 -0.32
CA VAL A 230 0.77 5.26 -0.86
C VAL A 230 0.68 3.79 -1.19
N HIS A 231 -0.26 3.06 -0.58
CA HIS A 231 -0.32 1.62 -0.72
C HIS A 231 -1.61 1.16 -1.40
N PRO A 232 -1.53 0.27 -2.41
CA PRO A 232 -2.70 -0.45 -2.90
C PRO A 232 -3.42 -1.16 -1.75
N CYS A 233 -4.75 -1.10 -1.76
CA CYS A 233 -5.59 -1.63 -0.71
C CYS A 233 -6.84 -2.32 -1.26
N LYS A 234 -7.39 -3.21 -0.44
CA LYS A 234 -8.71 -3.81 -0.60
C LYS A 234 -9.76 -2.84 -0.04
N ILE A 235 -10.82 -2.56 -0.80
CA ILE A 235 -11.93 -1.72 -0.35
C ILE A 235 -13.20 -2.57 -0.34
N GLY A 236 -13.77 -2.77 0.84
CA GLY A 236 -15.07 -3.42 1.00
C GLY A 236 -16.01 -2.48 1.76
N PRO A 237 -17.11 -2.01 1.15
CA PRO A 237 -18.06 -1.11 1.83
C PRO A 237 -18.66 -1.72 3.10
N HIS A 238 -18.68 -3.06 3.22
CA HIS A 238 -19.12 -3.82 4.40
C HIS A 238 -18.05 -3.91 5.50
N LEU A 239 -16.79 -3.63 5.19
CA LEU A 239 -15.66 -3.72 6.12
C LEU A 239 -15.62 -2.50 7.06
N LYS A 240 -15.02 -2.69 8.24
CA LYS A 240 -14.83 -1.63 9.24
C LYS A 240 -13.37 -1.59 9.72
N PRO A 241 -12.56 -0.62 9.27
CA PRO A 241 -12.87 0.42 8.27
C PRO A 241 -13.00 -0.15 6.84
N PRO A 242 -13.58 0.60 5.88
CA PRO A 242 -13.85 0.12 4.53
C PRO A 242 -12.58 -0.22 3.72
N ALA A 243 -11.48 0.47 3.98
CA ALA A 243 -10.20 0.24 3.32
C ALA A 243 -9.26 -0.57 4.22
N GLN A 244 -8.71 -1.67 3.68
CA GLN A 244 -7.75 -2.55 4.37
C GLN A 244 -6.50 -2.73 3.51
N VAL A 245 -5.33 -2.61 4.13
CA VAL A 245 -4.03 -2.69 3.47
C VAL A 245 -3.19 -3.83 4.05
N ALA A 246 -2.50 -4.55 3.17
CA ALA A 246 -1.47 -5.51 3.56
C ALA A 246 -0.16 -4.76 3.85
N TYR A 247 0.25 -4.72 5.12
CA TYR A 247 1.44 -3.98 5.54
C TYR A 247 2.02 -4.51 6.85
N GLY A 248 3.35 -4.63 6.92
CA GLY A 248 4.07 -4.96 8.15
C GLY A 248 3.76 -6.34 8.73
N GLY A 249 3.34 -7.30 7.90
CA GLY A 249 2.92 -8.64 8.30
C GLY A 249 1.43 -8.76 8.65
N GLY A 250 0.67 -7.66 8.63
CA GLY A 250 -0.74 -7.61 9.01
C GLY A 250 -1.67 -7.16 7.89
N GLU A 251 -2.96 -7.45 8.08
CA GLU A 251 -4.04 -6.78 7.38
C GLU A 251 -4.56 -5.63 8.25
N ILE A 252 -4.24 -4.41 7.87
CA ILE A 252 -4.47 -3.22 8.69
C ILE A 252 -5.63 -2.43 8.10
N GLY A 253 -6.63 -2.13 8.93
CA GLY A 253 -7.70 -1.20 8.58
C GLY A 253 -7.22 0.25 8.57
N HIS A 254 -7.47 0.98 7.47
CA HIS A 254 -7.13 2.40 7.34
C HIS A 254 -8.32 3.30 7.67
N ASN A 255 -8.13 4.23 8.61
CA ASN A 255 -9.16 5.17 9.06
C ASN A 255 -9.02 6.58 8.46
N GLY A 256 -8.00 6.81 7.62
CA GLY A 256 -7.81 8.07 6.92
C GLY A 256 -8.47 8.09 5.55
N ARG A 257 -8.20 9.16 4.79
CA ARG A 257 -8.57 9.24 3.37
C ARG A 257 -7.95 8.08 2.59
N TYR A 258 -8.73 7.54 1.66
CA TYR A 258 -8.31 6.56 0.68
C TYR A 258 -8.90 6.91 -0.68
N ASP A 259 -8.24 6.50 -1.74
CA ASP A 259 -8.57 6.86 -3.11
C ASP A 259 -8.98 5.60 -3.89
N LEU A 260 -10.27 5.48 -4.21
CA LEU A 260 -10.82 4.39 -5.01
C LEU A 260 -10.26 4.45 -6.43
N LEU A 261 -9.89 3.29 -6.99
CA LEU A 261 -9.63 3.11 -8.41
C LEU A 261 -10.85 2.43 -9.05
N PRO A 262 -11.61 3.16 -9.89
CA PRO A 262 -12.67 2.53 -10.66
C PRO A 262 -12.07 1.51 -11.62
N PHE A 263 -12.46 0.25 -11.49
CA PHE A 263 -12.03 -0.79 -12.43
C PHE A 263 -12.82 -0.64 -13.71
N VAL A 264 -12.14 -0.45 -14.85
CA VAL A 264 -12.79 -0.30 -16.16
C VAL A 264 -12.35 -1.48 -17.04
N PRO A 265 -13.16 -2.55 -17.15
CA PRO A 265 -12.77 -3.75 -17.89
C PRO A 265 -12.40 -3.51 -19.35
N ASP A 266 -12.93 -2.46 -19.98
CA ASP A 266 -12.60 -2.11 -21.37
C ASP A 266 -11.19 -1.50 -21.52
N GLN A 267 -10.65 -0.91 -20.45
CA GLN A 267 -9.35 -0.22 -20.44
C GLN A 267 -8.29 -0.94 -19.62
N MET A 268 -8.68 -1.89 -18.78
CA MET A 268 -7.80 -2.58 -17.83
C MET A 268 -7.96 -4.09 -17.93
N GLU A 269 -6.88 -4.81 -17.65
CA GLU A 269 -6.85 -6.27 -17.60
C GLU A 269 -6.00 -6.77 -16.43
N TRP A 270 -6.42 -7.90 -15.87
CA TRP A 270 -5.62 -8.66 -14.92
C TRP A 270 -4.70 -9.60 -15.70
N VAL A 271 -3.38 -9.45 -15.52
CA VAL A 271 -2.38 -10.24 -16.23
C VAL A 271 -1.64 -11.12 -15.23
N ARG A 272 -1.62 -12.43 -15.47
CA ARG A 272 -0.90 -13.37 -14.59
C ARG A 272 0.60 -13.09 -14.60
N THR A 273 1.21 -13.11 -13.42
CA THR A 273 2.66 -12.92 -13.25
C THR A 273 3.21 -13.68 -12.04
N SER A 274 4.50 -13.50 -11.75
CA SER A 274 5.21 -14.13 -10.64
C SER A 274 6.46 -13.33 -10.26
N HIS A 275 6.95 -13.55 -9.03
CA HIS A 275 8.20 -13.05 -8.49
C HIS A 275 8.41 -11.53 -8.62
N GLY A 276 7.35 -10.74 -8.45
CA GLY A 276 7.40 -9.29 -8.56
C GLY A 276 7.54 -8.77 -10.00
N ARG A 277 7.58 -9.66 -11.00
CA ARG A 277 7.88 -9.27 -12.39
C ARG A 277 6.71 -8.53 -13.03
N ILE A 278 7.04 -7.50 -13.79
CA ILE A 278 6.11 -6.86 -14.71
C ILE A 278 6.05 -7.69 -16.00
N PRO A 279 4.87 -8.15 -16.45
CA PRO A 279 4.74 -8.90 -17.69
C PRO A 279 5.28 -8.10 -18.89
N HIS A 280 6.03 -8.77 -19.76
CA HIS A 280 6.66 -8.13 -20.91
C HIS A 280 5.64 -7.44 -21.82
N GLY A 281 5.91 -6.20 -22.21
CA GLY A 281 5.04 -5.40 -23.07
C GLY A 281 3.75 -4.91 -22.41
N LYS A 282 3.54 -5.15 -21.10
CA LYS A 282 2.41 -4.61 -20.36
C LYS A 282 2.80 -3.34 -19.60
N ARG A 283 1.84 -2.44 -19.43
CA ARG A 283 1.98 -1.25 -18.56
C ARG A 283 1.13 -1.46 -17.31
N PRO A 284 1.74 -1.71 -16.14
CA PRO A 284 1.00 -1.91 -14.91
C PRO A 284 0.33 -0.61 -14.45
N VAL A 285 -0.82 -0.72 -13.79
CA VAL A 285 -1.51 0.42 -13.18
C VAL A 285 -0.83 0.75 -11.86
N GLU A 286 -0.23 1.92 -11.77
CA GLU A 286 0.44 2.39 -10.55
C GLU A 286 -0.59 2.57 -9.43
N GLY A 287 -0.35 1.91 -8.30
CA GLY A 287 -1.21 1.99 -7.12
C GLY A 287 -0.59 2.79 -5.97
N GLY A 288 0.68 3.16 -6.08
CA GLY A 288 1.36 4.03 -5.14
C GLY A 288 2.85 3.74 -5.06
N TYR A 289 3.43 3.95 -3.89
CA TYR A 289 4.86 3.81 -3.62
C TYR A 289 5.12 3.54 -2.14
N GLU A 290 6.20 2.80 -1.85
CA GLU A 290 6.76 2.67 -0.49
C GLU A 290 7.51 3.95 -0.09
N GLU A 291 7.92 4.09 1.17
CA GLU A 291 8.64 5.27 1.69
C GLU A 291 9.95 5.58 0.94
N GLY A 292 10.63 4.55 0.39
CA GLY A 292 11.83 4.71 -0.44
C GLY A 292 11.55 5.18 -1.88
N GLY A 293 10.28 5.34 -2.26
CA GLY A 293 9.84 5.72 -3.60
C GLY A 293 9.69 4.54 -4.56
N GLU A 294 9.88 3.30 -4.11
CA GLU A 294 9.68 2.12 -4.93
C GLU A 294 8.20 1.97 -5.31
N LYS A 295 7.92 1.80 -6.60
CA LYS A 295 6.55 1.73 -7.11
C LYS A 295 5.83 0.48 -6.62
N LEU A 296 4.55 0.67 -6.33
CA LEU A 296 3.58 -0.37 -6.01
C LEU A 296 2.48 -0.41 -7.07
N TYR A 297 2.02 -1.61 -7.38
CA TYR A 297 0.98 -1.88 -8.36
C TYR A 297 -0.15 -2.70 -7.72
N HIS A 298 -1.34 -2.63 -8.32
CA HIS A 298 -2.51 -3.40 -7.88
C HIS A 298 -2.31 -4.88 -8.23
N ALA A 299 -2.48 -5.74 -7.23
CA ALA A 299 -2.38 -7.19 -7.39
C ALA A 299 -3.67 -7.89 -6.96
N LEU A 300 -3.90 -9.07 -7.52
CA LEU A 300 -4.97 -9.97 -7.13
C LEU A 300 -4.38 -11.38 -6.96
N ALA A 301 -4.47 -11.95 -5.77
CA ALA A 301 -3.94 -13.29 -5.48
C ALA A 301 -5.05 -14.20 -4.97
N VAL A 302 -4.88 -15.52 -5.16
CA VAL A 302 -5.82 -16.51 -4.61
C VAL A 302 -5.30 -17.00 -3.26
N VAL A 303 -6.07 -16.79 -2.20
CA VAL A 303 -5.81 -17.30 -0.84
C VAL A 303 -7.04 -18.08 -0.40
N ASP A 304 -6.86 -19.35 -0.02
CA ASP A 304 -7.95 -20.25 0.39
C ASP A 304 -9.13 -20.28 -0.62
N ASN A 305 -8.80 -20.33 -1.91
CA ASN A 305 -9.73 -20.27 -3.06
C ASN A 305 -10.51 -18.95 -3.21
N VAL A 306 -10.16 -17.91 -2.47
CA VAL A 306 -10.73 -16.56 -2.58
C VAL A 306 -9.75 -15.67 -3.32
N LYS A 307 -10.23 -14.87 -4.28
CA LYS A 307 -9.42 -13.82 -4.90
C LYS A 307 -9.36 -12.61 -3.96
N VAL A 308 -8.16 -12.19 -3.59
CA VAL A 308 -7.92 -11.14 -2.60
C VAL A 308 -7.06 -10.04 -3.22
N PRO A 309 -7.53 -8.79 -3.26
CA PRO A 309 -6.72 -7.69 -3.75
C PRO A 309 -5.60 -7.30 -2.77
N GLY A 310 -4.52 -6.76 -3.30
CA GLY A 310 -3.42 -6.22 -2.52
C GLY A 310 -2.40 -5.51 -3.39
N LYS A 311 -1.12 -5.60 -3.02
CA LYS A 311 -0.02 -4.88 -3.65
C LYS A 311 1.03 -5.82 -4.24
N THR A 312 1.68 -5.41 -5.31
CA THR A 312 2.90 -6.04 -5.85
C THR A 312 3.89 -4.97 -6.27
N GLY A 313 5.15 -5.34 -6.40
CA GLY A 313 6.23 -4.49 -6.86
C GLY A 313 7.45 -5.35 -7.13
N GLU A 314 8.34 -4.89 -8.02
CA GLU A 314 9.57 -5.64 -8.36
C GLU A 314 10.42 -5.92 -7.12
N HIS A 315 10.44 -4.98 -6.17
CA HIS A 315 11.16 -5.09 -4.90
C HIS A 315 10.48 -6.02 -3.88
N LEU A 316 9.19 -6.35 -4.05
CA LEU A 316 8.45 -7.23 -3.13
C LEU A 316 8.63 -8.72 -3.46
N GLY A 317 9.07 -9.05 -4.67
CA GLY A 317 9.26 -10.44 -5.10
C GLY A 317 7.98 -11.27 -5.18
N GLY A 318 6.79 -10.63 -5.18
CA GLY A 318 5.49 -11.29 -5.22
C GLY A 318 4.33 -10.31 -5.04
N ALA A 319 3.14 -10.85 -4.79
CA ALA A 319 1.99 -10.10 -4.31
C ALA A 319 1.82 -10.26 -2.80
N ASN A 320 1.54 -9.17 -2.11
CA ASN A 320 1.18 -9.15 -0.70
C ASN A 320 -0.30 -8.78 -0.58
N VAL A 321 -1.08 -9.66 0.05
CA VAL A 321 -2.54 -9.52 0.19
C VAL A 321 -2.96 -9.70 1.65
N GLY A 322 -3.99 -8.96 2.07
CA GLY A 322 -4.55 -9.03 3.42
C GLY A 322 -5.70 -10.03 3.46
N PHE A 323 -5.58 -11.06 4.29
CA PHE A 323 -6.63 -12.06 4.47
C PHE A 323 -6.63 -12.64 5.88
N GLY A 324 -7.77 -12.53 6.58
CA GLY A 324 -7.94 -13.08 7.92
C GLY A 324 -7.10 -12.36 8.99
N GLY A 325 -6.84 -11.05 8.82
CA GLY A 325 -6.05 -10.25 9.77
C GLY A 325 -4.53 -10.32 9.54
N VAL A 326 -4.06 -11.13 8.59
CA VAL A 326 -2.63 -11.31 8.31
C VAL A 326 -2.27 -10.94 6.87
N GLU A 327 -1.03 -10.51 6.67
CA GLU A 327 -0.45 -10.33 5.35
C GLU A 327 0.06 -11.67 4.81
N ARG A 328 -0.35 -12.03 3.59
CA ARG A 328 0.09 -13.23 2.88
C ARG A 328 0.91 -12.83 1.66
N ALA A 329 2.13 -13.34 1.57
CA ALA A 329 2.98 -13.20 0.40
C ALA A 329 2.75 -14.36 -0.57
N VAL A 330 2.38 -14.05 -1.82
CA VAL A 330 2.14 -14.99 -2.91
C VAL A 330 3.13 -14.70 -4.03
N GLN A 331 4.13 -15.58 -4.18
CA GLN A 331 5.20 -15.37 -5.14
C GLN A 331 4.80 -15.72 -6.58
N GLU A 332 3.88 -16.67 -6.78
CA GLU A 332 3.55 -17.20 -8.10
C GLU A 332 2.05 -17.24 -8.35
N GLY A 333 1.65 -17.08 -9.60
CA GLY A 333 0.27 -17.30 -10.03
C GLY A 333 -0.71 -16.22 -9.60
N TYR A 334 -0.24 -15.09 -9.09
CA TYR A 334 -1.05 -13.89 -8.87
C TYR A 334 -1.20 -13.09 -10.17
N GLU A 335 -2.13 -12.13 -10.16
CA GLU A 335 -2.43 -11.26 -11.29
C GLU A 335 -2.03 -9.82 -10.94
N ILE A 336 -1.48 -9.08 -11.90
CA ILE A 336 -1.19 -7.64 -11.80
C ILE A 336 -2.12 -6.87 -12.73
N LEU A 337 -2.69 -5.77 -12.25
CA LEU A 337 -3.57 -4.93 -13.07
C LEU A 337 -2.74 -4.13 -14.08
N CYS A 338 -3.08 -4.23 -15.35
CA CYS A 338 -2.42 -3.53 -16.45
C CYS A 338 -3.42 -2.74 -17.29
N TRP A 339 -2.92 -1.70 -17.94
CA TRP A 339 -3.66 -1.00 -19.00
C TRP A 339 -3.72 -1.86 -20.26
N LYS A 340 -4.90 -1.88 -20.90
CA LYS A 340 -5.10 -2.38 -22.27
C LYS A 340 -4.66 -1.30 -23.27
N TYR A 341 -4.22 -1.75 -24.43
CA TYR A 341 -3.84 -0.91 -25.57
C TYR A 341 -4.62 -1.27 -26.80
#